data_AF-A0A939XVS6-F1
#
_entry.id   AF-A0A939XVS6-F1
#
_cell.length_a   1.000
_cell.length_b   1.000
_cell.length_c   1.000
_cell.angle_alpha   90.00
_cell.angle_beta   90.00
_cell.angle_gamma   90.00
#
_symmetry.space_group_name_H-M   'P 1'
#
loop_
_entity.id
_entity.type
_entity.pdbx_description
1 polymer ?
#
loop_
_entity_poly.entity_id
_entity_poly.type
_entity_poly.pdbx_seq_one_letter_code
_entity_poly.pdbx_strand_id
1 'polypeptide(L)' 'PMATIFAWSGAFRKRGEMDNLPELVNYANQLEGACFDTLNSGIVTKDLVNLMEGVEAKAVNSTEFIKTIRTNLEKRLG' A
#
# COMPACT_ATOMS: atom_id res chain seq x y z
N PRO A 1 -2.87 3.16 -8.66
CA PRO A 1 -3.01 1.67 -8.54
C PRO A 1 -3.48 1.16 -7.16
N MET A 2 -4.01 2.04 -6.29
CA MET A 2 -4.46 1.70 -4.94
C MET A 2 -5.56 0.62 -4.92
N ALA A 3 -6.62 0.81 -5.71
CA ALA A 3 -7.75 -0.13 -5.73
C ALA A 3 -7.33 -1.56 -6.07
N THR A 4 -6.44 -1.74 -7.06
CA THR A 4 -5.91 -3.06 -7.43
C THR A 4 -5.11 -3.69 -6.30
N ILE A 5 -4.28 -2.92 -5.59
CA ILE A 5 -3.50 -3.43 -4.45
C ILE A 5 -4.44 -3.87 -3.32
N PHE A 6 -5.45 -3.05 -3.00
CA PHE A 6 -6.42 -3.35 -1.94
C PHE A 6 -7.33 -4.54 -2.26
N ALA A 7 -7.64 -4.76 -3.55
CA ALA A 7 -8.34 -5.96 -3.98
C ALA A 7 -7.51 -7.23 -3.69
N TRP A 8 -6.20 -7.20 -3.99
CA TRP A 8 -5.30 -8.33 -3.73
C TRP A 8 -5.02 -8.53 -2.23
N SER A 9 -4.73 -7.47 -1.47
CA SER A 9 -4.53 -7.60 -0.01
C SER A 9 -5.77 -8.13 0.68
N GLY A 10 -6.97 -7.66 0.30
CA GLY A 10 -8.24 -8.19 0.80
C GLY A 10 -8.41 -9.68 0.49
N ALA A 11 -8.10 -10.11 -0.74
CA ALA A 11 -8.14 -11.51 -1.12
C ALA A 11 -7.13 -12.37 -0.34
N PHE A 12 -5.89 -11.89 -0.16
CA PHE A 12 -4.86 -12.57 0.62
C PHE A 12 -5.25 -12.70 2.08
N ARG A 13 -5.73 -11.61 2.69
CA ARG A 13 -6.24 -11.61 4.07
C ARG A 13 -7.34 -12.65 4.22
N LYS A 14 -8.34 -12.62 3.33
CA LYS A 14 -9.48 -13.54 3.44
C LYS A 14 -9.06 -15.00 3.28
N ARG A 15 -8.16 -15.28 2.33
CA ARG A 15 -7.61 -16.63 2.14
C ARG A 15 -6.81 -17.08 3.36
N GLY A 16 -5.98 -16.20 3.91
CA GLY A 16 -5.18 -16.47 5.10
C GLY A 16 -6.04 -16.76 6.34
N GLU A 17 -7.15 -16.04 6.53
CA GLU A 17 -8.13 -16.34 7.57
C GLU A 17 -8.76 -17.73 7.38
N MET A 18 -9.19 -18.06 6.16
CA MET A 18 -9.85 -19.33 5.87
C MET A 18 -8.91 -20.55 5.97
N ASP A 19 -7.62 -20.36 5.70
CA ASP A 19 -6.59 -21.42 5.76
C ASP A 19 -5.83 -21.46 7.09
N ASN A 20 -6.14 -20.57 8.05
CA ASN A 20 -5.36 -20.38 9.28
C ASN A 20 -3.86 -20.10 9.01
N LEU A 21 -3.57 -19.22 8.05
CA LEU A 21 -2.23 -18.75 7.70
C LEU A 21 -1.99 -17.32 8.23
N PRO A 22 -1.58 -17.15 9.51
CA PRO A 22 -1.44 -15.83 10.12
C PRO A 22 -0.38 -14.95 9.42
N GLU A 23 0.66 -15.56 8.84
CA GLU A 23 1.68 -14.84 8.08
C GLU A 23 1.13 -14.18 6.83
N LEU A 24 0.18 -14.83 6.14
CA LEU A 24 -0.46 -14.28 4.96
C LEU A 24 -1.40 -13.11 5.33
N VAL A 25 -2.11 -13.24 6.44
CA VAL A 25 -2.92 -12.16 7.01
C VAL A 25 -2.03 -10.97 7.38
N ASN A 26 -0.90 -11.21 8.05
CA ASN A 26 0.05 -10.16 8.38
C ASN A 26 0.62 -9.48 7.13
N TYR A 27 1.04 -10.25 6.12
CA TYR A 27 1.54 -9.70 4.85
C TYR A 27 0.51 -8.77 4.19
N ALA A 28 -0.75 -9.18 4.12
CA ALA A 28 -1.82 -8.35 3.58
C ALA A 28 -2.00 -7.03 4.34
N ASN A 29 -1.95 -7.08 5.67
CA ASN A 29 -2.04 -5.90 6.53
C ASN A 29 -0.84 -4.97 6.34
N GLN A 30 0.39 -5.51 6.22
CA GLN A 30 1.57 -4.69 5.98
C GLN A 30 1.58 -4.09 4.58
N LEU A 31 1.04 -4.78 3.57
CA LEU A 31 0.92 -4.24 2.20
C LEU A 31 -0.03 -3.02 2.16
N GLU A 32 -1.17 -3.09 2.84
CA GLU A 32 -2.05 -1.92 2.99
C GLU A 32 -1.39 -0.81 3.82
N GLY A 33 -0.72 -1.17 4.91
CA GLY A 33 0.07 -0.24 5.72
C GLY A 33 1.13 0.51 4.93
N ALA A 34 1.87 -0.19 4.06
CA ALA A 34 2.89 0.41 3.19
C ALA A 34 2.30 1.42 2.20
N CYS A 35 1.08 1.18 1.72
CA CYS A 35 0.36 2.14 0.89
C CYS A 35 0.03 3.41 1.66
N PHE A 36 -0.44 3.29 2.90
CA PHE A 36 -0.68 4.45 3.77
C PHE A 36 0.60 5.22 4.06
N ASP A 37 1.71 4.55 4.34
CA ASP A 37 3.00 5.22 4.55
C ASP A 37 3.45 6.00 3.32
N THR A 38 3.25 5.44 2.12
CA THR A 38 3.54 6.14 0.86
C THR A 38 2.70 7.41 0.73
N LEU A 39 1.38 7.33 0.95
CA LEU A 39 0.50 8.49 0.88
C LEU A 39 0.84 9.54 1.96
N ASN A 40 1.07 9.11 3.20
CA ASN A 40 1.42 9.99 4.32
C ASN A 40 2.77 10.67 4.13
N SER A 41 3.67 10.11 3.32
CA SER A 41 4.92 10.77 2.90
C SER A 41 4.75 11.76 1.75
N GLY A 42 3.51 12.03 1.31
CA GLY A 42 3.21 12.95 0.21
C GLY A 42 3.41 12.35 -1.18
N ILE A 43 3.86 11.10 -1.30
CA ILE A 43 4.07 10.44 -2.60
C ILE A 43 2.73 9.92 -3.10
N VAL A 44 2.27 10.42 -4.24
CA VAL A 44 0.94 10.10 -4.78
C VAL A 44 0.97 9.99 -6.31
N THR A 45 -0.05 9.36 -6.90
CA THR A 45 -0.29 9.45 -8.35
C THR A 45 -1.09 10.72 -8.68
N LYS A 46 -1.00 11.18 -9.93
CA LYS A 46 -1.59 12.47 -10.38
C LYS A 46 -3.08 12.63 -10.06
N ASP A 47 -3.84 11.54 -10.10
CA ASP A 47 -5.27 11.48 -9.81
C ASP A 47 -5.62 11.78 -8.34
N LEU A 48 -4.67 11.62 -7.42
CA LEU A 48 -4.88 11.79 -5.98
C LEU A 48 -4.32 13.11 -5.43
N VAL A 49 -3.58 13.89 -6.23
CA VAL A 49 -2.89 15.12 -5.79
C VAL A 49 -3.85 16.11 -5.15
N ASN A 50 -5.00 16.36 -5.77
CA ASN A 50 -5.98 17.34 -5.29
C ASN A 50 -6.79 16.87 -4.07
N LEU A 51 -6.63 15.61 -3.66
CA LEU A 51 -7.29 15.03 -2.49
C LEU A 51 -6.37 15.01 -1.26
N MET A 52 -5.11 15.41 -1.41
CA MET A 52 -4.15 15.41 -0.31
C MET A 52 -4.34 16.64 0.57
N GLU A 53 -4.39 16.40 1.87
CA GLU A 53 -4.45 17.41 2.91
C GLU A 53 -3.35 17.16 3.95
N GLY A 54 -2.77 18.22 4.51
CA GLY A 54 -1.79 18.11 5.60
C GLY A 54 -0.37 17.69 5.20
N VAL A 55 -0.11 17.35 3.94
CA VAL A 55 1.22 17.05 3.41
C VAL A 55 1.36 17.55 1.96
N GLU A 56 2.57 17.99 1.58
CA GLU A 56 2.85 18.40 0.20
C GLU A 56 2.81 17.18 -0.73
N ALA A 57 1.97 17.25 -1.76
CA ALA A 57 1.78 16.16 -2.71
C ALA A 57 2.87 16.16 -3.80
N LYS A 58 3.73 15.14 -3.80
CA LYS A 58 4.66 14.83 -4.89
C LYS A 58 4.03 13.81 -5.84
N ALA A 59 3.58 14.29 -6.99
CA ALA A 59 3.02 13.44 -8.03
C ALA A 59 4.09 12.60 -8.73
N VAL A 60 3.93 11.27 -8.72
CA VAL A 60 4.82 10.31 -9.40
C VAL A 60 4.03 9.44 -10.39
N ASN A 61 4.74 8.73 -11.26
CA ASN A 61 4.12 7.73 -12.14
C ASN A 61 3.83 6.41 -11.40
N SER A 62 3.02 5.54 -12.01
CA SER A 62 2.61 4.28 -11.40
C SER A 62 3.78 3.37 -11.01
N THR A 63 4.85 3.34 -11.80
CA THR A 63 6.02 2.50 -11.52
C THR A 63 6.78 2.98 -10.29
N GLU A 64 7.03 4.29 -10.19
CA GLU A 64 7.67 4.89 -9.02
C GLU A 64 6.81 4.75 -7.77
N PHE A 65 5.49 4.92 -7.90
CA PHE A 65 4.55 4.71 -6.81
C PHE A 65 4.60 3.27 -6.28
N ILE A 66 4.55 2.26 -7.17
CA ILE A 66 4.64 0.84 -6.78
C ILE A 66 6.00 0.50 -6.17
N LYS A 67 7.10 1.06 -6.69
CA LYS A 67 8.44 0.88 -6.11
C LYS A 67 8.52 1.45 -4.69
N THR A 68 7.93 2.62 -4.47
CA THR A 68 7.91 3.25 -3.14
C THR A 68 7.11 2.42 -2.14
N ILE A 69 5.94 1.91 -2.55
CA ILE A 69 5.15 0.99 -1.73
C ILE A 69 5.96 -0.26 -1.39
N ARG A 70 6.67 -0.85 -2.36
CA ARG A 70 7.55 -2.00 -2.11
C ARG A 70 8.61 -1.70 -1.06
N THR A 71 9.33 -0.57 -1.16
CA THR A 71 10.34 -0.18 -0.17
C THR A 71 9.73 -0.01 1.22
N ASN A 72 8.54 0.56 1.34
CA ASN A 72 7.85 0.69 2.63
C ASN A 72 7.39 -0.68 3.17
N LEU A 73 6.93 -1.58 2.30
CA LEU A 73 6.57 -2.94 2.67
C LEU A 73 7.78 -3.73 3.19
N GLU A 74 8.92 -3.66 2.50
CA GLU A 74 10.16 -4.30 2.94
C GLU A 74 10.59 -3.81 4.33
N LYS A 75 10.45 -2.51 4.62
CA LYS A 75 10.70 -1.95 5.96
C LYS A 75 9.71 -2.41 7.03
N ARG A 76 8.47 -2.74 6.65
CA ARG A 76 7.43 -3.23 7.57
C ARG A 76 7.56 -4.73 7.87
N LEU A 77 8.20 -5.48 6.97
CA LEU A 77 8.38 -6.93 7.09
C LEU A 77 9.73 -7.31 7.69
N GLY A 78 10.74 -6.44 7.58
CA GLY A 78 12.03 -6.57 8.26
C GLY A 78 11.98 -6.10 9.71
#